data_AF-A0A7K4KJ68-F1
#
_entry.id   AF-A0A7K4KJ68-F1
#
_cell.length_a   1.000
_cell.length_b   1.000
_cell.length_c   1.000
_cell.angle_alpha   90.00
_cell.angle_beta   90.00
_cell.angle_gamma   90.00
#
_symmetry.space_group_name_H-M   'P 1'
#
loop_
_entity.id
_entity.type
_entity.pdbx_description
1 polymer ?
#
loop_
_entity_poly.entity_id
_entity_poly.type
_entity_poly.pdbx_seq_one_letter_code
_entity_poly.pdbx_strand_id
1 'polypeptide(L)'
;QVAFKMYLGVTPSVSCSSAAGNEFSLILDKNPLVDFVEELPAERASLCYCNLLCGVIRGALEMVHLAAEVTFLQDKLKGDAVTEIGIVFLKNTEDKKHKRN
;
A
#
# COMPACT_ATOMS: atom_id res chain seq x y z
N GLN A 1 8.86 -4.65 9.68
CA GLN A 1 7.66 -5.52 9.82
C GLN A 1 6.90 -5.30 11.15
N VAL A 2 6.85 -4.09 11.71
CA VAL A 2 6.21 -3.86 13.03
C VAL A 2 4.74 -3.41 12.92
N ALA A 3 4.45 -2.45 12.04
CA ALA A 3 3.13 -1.80 11.98
C ALA A 3 1.96 -2.76 11.70
N PHE A 4 2.06 -3.59 10.65
CA PHE A 4 1.01 -4.56 10.33
C PHE A 4 0.79 -5.58 11.45
N LYS A 5 1.85 -6.02 12.13
CA LYS A 5 1.72 -6.97 13.23
C LYS A 5 1.02 -6.33 14.42
N MET A 6 1.32 -5.06 14.71
CA MET A 6 0.72 -4.29 15.79
C MET A 6 -0.76 -3.97 15.54
N TYR A 7 -1.12 -3.51 14.34
CA TYR A 7 -2.47 -2.99 14.05
C TYR A 7 -3.42 -4.03 13.44
N LEU A 8 -2.90 -5.04 12.72
CA LEU A 8 -3.72 -6.04 12.01
C LEU A 8 -3.35 -7.48 12.39
N GLY A 9 -2.36 -7.71 13.26
CA GLY A 9 -1.95 -9.05 13.70
C GLY A 9 -1.19 -9.87 12.64
N VAL A 10 -0.98 -9.34 11.44
CA VAL A 10 -0.35 -10.02 10.30
C VAL A 10 1.04 -9.47 9.99
N THR A 11 1.88 -10.25 9.31
CA THR A 11 3.22 -9.82 8.89
C THR A 11 3.33 -9.99 7.37
N PRO A 12 3.24 -8.90 6.60
CA PRO A 12 3.40 -8.99 5.15
C PRO A 12 4.84 -9.33 4.78
N SER A 13 5.00 -10.08 3.69
CA SER A 13 6.30 -10.22 3.03
C SER A 13 6.57 -8.98 2.19
N VAL A 14 7.86 -8.68 1.99
CA VAL A 14 8.30 -7.51 1.23
C VAL A 14 8.93 -8.01 -0.05
N SER A 15 8.48 -7.49 -1.19
CA SER A 15 9.10 -7.72 -2.50
C SER A 15 9.67 -6.40 -3.03
N CYS A 16 10.86 -6.44 -3.61
CA CYS A 16 11.51 -5.26 -4.18
C CYS A 16 11.57 -5.42 -5.70
N SER A 17 10.83 -4.58 -6.42
CA SER A 17 10.69 -4.66 -7.88
C SER A 17 11.70 -3.80 -8.64
N SER A 18 12.29 -2.75 -8.03
CA SER A 18 13.30 -1.93 -8.72
C SER A 18 14.72 -2.10 -8.20
N ALA A 19 15.66 -2.14 -9.15
CA ALA A 19 17.09 -1.95 -8.91
C ALA A 19 17.42 -0.52 -8.44
N ALA A 20 16.50 0.44 -8.62
CA ALA A 20 16.66 1.84 -8.23
C ALA A 20 16.31 2.10 -6.75
N GLY A 21 15.76 1.11 -6.04
CA GLY A 21 15.46 1.19 -4.60
C GLY A 21 14.33 2.16 -4.22
N ASN A 22 13.58 2.68 -5.19
CA ASN A 22 12.55 3.71 -4.97
C ASN A 22 11.12 3.14 -4.86
N GLU A 23 10.97 1.83 -5.02
CA GLU A 23 9.69 1.15 -4.96
C GLU A 23 9.85 -0.23 -4.31
N PHE A 24 8.81 -0.65 -3.63
CA PHE A 24 8.67 -1.98 -3.06
C PHE A 24 7.18 -2.31 -2.92
N SER A 25 6.86 -3.58 -2.72
CA SER A 25 5.49 -4.02 -2.43
C SER A 25 5.41 -4.79 -1.12
N LEU A 26 4.23 -4.71 -0.50
CA LEU A 26 3.84 -5.47 0.67
C LEU A 26 2.83 -6.52 0.23
N ILE A 27 3.16 -7.78 0.44
CA ILE A 27 2.31 -8.92 0.08
C ILE A 27 1.67 -9.49 1.34
N LEU A 28 0.35 -9.57 1.34
CA LEU A 28 -0.47 -10.14 2.40
C LEU A 28 -1.12 -11.42 1.88
N ASP A 29 -0.64 -12.57 2.36
CA ASP A 29 -1.27 -13.87 2.10
C ASP A 29 -2.65 -13.97 2.78
N LYS A 30 -2.77 -13.37 3.97
CA LYS A 30 -4.01 -13.26 4.71
C LYS A 30 -4.29 -11.80 5.06
N ASN A 31 -5.40 -11.28 4.56
CA ASN A 31 -5.89 -9.94 4.90
C ASN A 31 -7.11 -10.07 5.83
N PRO A 32 -6.95 -9.78 7.15
CA PRO A 32 -8.01 -9.99 8.14
C PRO A 32 -9.24 -9.09 7.92
N LEU A 33 -9.11 -8.01 7.15
CA LEU A 33 -10.21 -7.09 6.85
C LEU A 33 -11.24 -7.66 5.88
N VAL A 34 -10.91 -8.78 5.22
CA VAL A 34 -11.76 -9.44 4.22
C VAL A 34 -12.08 -10.90 4.58
N ASP A 35 -11.79 -11.34 5.82
CA ASP A 35 -12.01 -12.75 6.25
C ASP A 35 -13.46 -13.23 6.06
N PHE A 36 -14.44 -12.31 6.02
CA PHE A 36 -15.86 -12.60 5.82
C PHE A 36 -16.46 -11.93 4.57
N VAL A 37 -15.60 -11.48 3.65
CA VAL A 37 -16.00 -10.93 2.36
C VAL A 37 -15.51 -11.92 1.31
N GLU A 38 -16.41 -12.73 0.76
CA GLU A 38 -16.03 -13.78 -0.20
C GLU A 38 -15.76 -13.20 -1.59
N GLU A 39 -16.63 -12.30 -2.06
CA GLU A 39 -16.52 -11.67 -3.37
C GLU A 39 -17.18 -10.28 -3.39
N LEU A 40 -16.71 -9.43 -4.30
CA LEU A 40 -17.38 -8.17 -4.58
C LEU A 40 -18.54 -8.39 -5.56
N PRO A 41 -19.71 -7.77 -5.36
CA PRO A 41 -20.77 -7.78 -6.36
C PRO A 41 -20.24 -7.28 -7.71
N ALA A 42 -20.73 -7.86 -8.82
CA ALA A 42 -20.25 -7.53 -10.17
C ALA A 42 -20.33 -6.01 -10.49
N GLU A 43 -21.36 -5.34 -9.98
CA GLU A 43 -21.57 -3.88 -10.09
C GLU A 43 -20.46 -3.05 -9.41
N ARG A 44 -19.68 -3.67 -8.52
CA ARG A 44 -18.62 -3.06 -7.71
C ARG A 44 -17.25 -3.67 -7.98
N ALA A 45 -17.04 -4.34 -9.12
CA ALA A 45 -15.75 -4.94 -9.47
C ALA A 45 -14.56 -3.96 -9.46
N SER A 46 -14.82 -2.66 -9.68
CA SER A 46 -13.80 -1.61 -9.60
C SER A 46 -13.41 -1.21 -8.17
N LEU A 47 -14.23 -1.53 -7.16
CA LEU A 47 -14.01 -1.14 -5.78
C LEU A 47 -12.71 -1.76 -5.25
N CYS A 48 -11.87 -0.93 -4.66
CA CYS A 48 -10.78 -1.41 -3.82
C CYS A 48 -11.26 -1.37 -2.37
N TYR A 49 -11.68 -2.54 -1.86
CA TYR A 49 -12.36 -2.62 -0.56
C TYR A 49 -11.46 -2.15 0.58
N CYS A 50 -10.19 -2.55 0.57
CA CYS A 50 -9.20 -2.18 1.57
C CYS A 50 -8.37 -0.93 1.20
N ASN A 51 -8.88 -0.03 0.35
CA ASN A 51 -8.12 1.18 -0.05
C ASN A 51 -7.77 2.10 1.14
N LEU A 52 -8.44 1.94 2.28
CA LEU A 52 -8.06 2.58 3.54
C LEU A 52 -6.58 2.31 3.90
N LEU A 53 -6.06 1.10 3.63
CA LEU A 53 -4.67 0.75 3.90
C LEU A 53 -3.69 1.64 3.12
N CYS A 54 -4.00 1.94 1.85
CA CYS A 54 -3.20 2.86 1.05
C CYS A 54 -3.15 4.26 1.68
N GLY A 55 -4.30 4.75 2.13
CA GLY A 55 -4.41 6.05 2.80
C GLY A 55 -3.62 6.11 4.11
N VAL A 56 -3.71 5.06 4.93
CA VAL A 56 -2.98 4.96 6.21
C VAL A 56 -1.47 4.94 5.98
N ILE A 57 -0.99 4.12 5.04
CA ILE A 57 0.45 4.03 4.73
C ILE A 57 0.94 5.37 4.18
N ARG A 58 0.23 5.96 3.21
CA ARG A 58 0.58 7.26 2.63
C ARG A 58 0.66 8.34 3.70
N GLY A 59 -0.37 8.47 4.54
CA GLY A 59 -0.42 9.46 5.60
C GLY A 59 0.68 9.26 6.66
N ALA A 60 0.96 8.01 7.05
CA ALA A 60 2.02 7.70 8.00
C ALA A 60 3.42 8.05 7.45
N LEU A 61 3.68 7.76 6.17
CA LEU A 61 4.92 8.13 5.50
C LEU A 61 5.05 9.66 5.34
N GLU A 62 3.95 10.34 5.02
CA GLU A 62 3.90 11.80 4.88
C GLU A 62 4.27 12.52 6.20
N MET A 63 3.81 12.00 7.34
CA MET A 63 4.15 12.55 8.68
C MET A 63 5.64 12.45 9.04
N VAL A 64 6.40 11.59 8.35
CA VAL A 64 7.86 11.45 8.51
C VAL A 64 8.63 11.98 7.29
N HIS A 65 8.01 12.88 6.53
CA HIS A 65 8.60 13.53 5.35
C HIS A 65 8.98 12.58 4.22
N LEU A 66 8.31 11.42 4.12
CA LEU A 66 8.45 10.49 3.01
C LEU A 66 7.18 10.58 2.14
N ALA A 67 7.24 11.38 1.08
CA ALA A 67 6.17 11.39 0.10
C ALA A 67 6.18 10.07 -0.68
N ALA A 68 5.03 9.41 -0.78
CA ALA A 68 4.90 8.16 -1.51
C ALA A 68 3.53 8.04 -2.19
N GLU A 69 3.50 7.37 -3.32
CA GLU A 69 2.29 6.85 -3.94
C GLU A 69 2.08 5.41 -3.44
N VAL A 70 0.85 5.09 -3.02
CA VAL A 70 0.49 3.78 -2.47
C VAL A 70 -0.76 3.27 -3.18
N THR A 71 -0.65 2.10 -3.82
CA THR A 71 -1.70 1.53 -4.68
C THR A 71 -1.84 0.03 -4.47
N PHE A 72 -3.01 -0.53 -4.79
CA PHE A 72 -3.19 -1.97 -4.88
C PHE A 72 -2.69 -2.47 -6.23
N LEU A 73 -1.80 -3.46 -6.21
CA LEU A 73 -1.32 -4.18 -7.39
C LEU A 73 -2.12 -5.47 -7.60
N GLN A 74 -2.48 -6.14 -6.51
CA GLN A 74 -3.31 -7.36 -6.50
C GLN A 74 -4.32 -7.31 -5.35
N ASP A 75 -5.53 -7.83 -5.57
CA ASP A 75 -6.62 -7.88 -4.59
C ASP A 75 -7.34 -9.23 -4.62
N LYS A 76 -7.31 -9.94 -3.49
CA LYS A 76 -7.99 -11.23 -3.34
C LYS A 76 -9.48 -11.16 -3.64
N LEU A 77 -10.13 -10.04 -3.31
CA LEU A 77 -11.56 -9.85 -3.57
C LEU A 77 -11.90 -9.66 -5.06
N LYS A 78 -10.87 -9.44 -5.88
CA LYS A 78 -10.98 -9.35 -7.34
C LYS A 78 -10.53 -10.63 -8.05
N GLY A 79 -10.21 -11.69 -7.30
CA GLY A 79 -9.80 -12.99 -7.81
C GLY A 79 -8.28 -13.20 -7.88
N ASP A 80 -7.46 -12.27 -7.37
CA ASP A 80 -6.02 -12.47 -7.30
C ASP A 80 -5.62 -13.46 -6.19
N ALA A 81 -4.43 -14.06 -6.30
CA ALA A 81 -3.95 -15.05 -5.34
C ALA A 81 -3.63 -14.45 -3.95
N VAL A 82 -3.20 -13.18 -3.92
CA VAL A 82 -2.76 -12.46 -2.72
C VAL A 82 -3.25 -11.01 -2.76
N THR A 83 -3.17 -10.33 -1.63
CA THR A 83 -3.29 -8.87 -1.61
C THR A 83 -1.89 -8.26 -1.69
N GLU A 84 -1.62 -7.45 -2.72
CA GLU A 84 -0.33 -6.79 -2.90
C GLU A 84 -0.52 -5.28 -2.95
N ILE A 85 0.19 -4.56 -2.09
CA ILE A 85 0.20 -3.09 -2.01
C ILE A 85 1.54 -2.60 -2.50
N GLY A 86 1.57 -1.83 -3.58
CA GLY A 86 2.75 -1.15 -4.11
C GLY A 86 2.99 0.18 -3.42
N ILE A 87 4.25 0.50 -3.14
CA ILE A 87 4.70 1.77 -2.59
C ILE A 87 5.82 2.30 -3.49
N VAL A 88 5.63 3.51 -4.01
CA VAL A 88 6.63 4.23 -4.81
C VAL A 88 6.95 5.54 -4.11
N PHE A 89 8.20 5.74 -3.69
CA PHE A 89 8.60 7.00 -3.09
C PHE A 89 8.64 8.12 -4.14
N LEU A 90 8.11 9.27 -3.80
CA LEU A 90 8.12 10.46 -4.65
C LEU A 90 9.36 11.28 -4.30
N LYS A 91 9.98 11.89 -5.32
CA LYS A 91 11.11 12.80 -5.10
C LYS A 91 10.66 13.99 -4.25
N ASN A 92 11.42 14.31 -3.20
CA ASN A 92 11.12 15.41 -2.29
C ASN A 92 10.90 16.72 -3.06
N THR A 93 9.79 17.40 -2.77
CA THR A 93 9.44 18.68 -3.39
C THR A 93 10.07 19.87 -2.65
N GLU A 94 10.70 19.62 -1.49
CA GLU A 94 11.26 20.68 -0.61
C GLU A 94 12.49 21.38 -1.19
N ASP A 95 13.26 20.72 -2.07
CA ASP A 95 14.45 21.31 -2.70
C ASP A 95 14.13 22.47 -3.67
N LYS A 96 12.87 22.61 -4.10
CA LYS A 96 12.48 23.66 -5.08
C LYS A 96 12.15 25.00 -4.44
N LYS A 97 11.91 25.07 -3.12
CA LYS A 97 11.51 26.32 -2.46
C LYS A 97 12.68 27.19 -1.99
N HIS A 98 13.88 26.63 -1.80
CA HIS A 98 15.06 27.41 -1.36
C HIS A 98 15.87 28.06 -2.49
N LYS A 99 15.50 27.85 -3.76
CA LYS A 99 16.24 28.42 -4.91
C LYS A 99 15.58 29.67 -5.51
N ARG A 100 14.59 30.24 -4.83
CA ARG A 100 13.90 31.48 -5.18
C ARG A 100 13.91 32.42 -3.96
N ASN A 101 15.08 32.83 -3.51
CA ASN A 101 15.30 34.01 -2.68
C ASN A 101 16.74 34.47 -2.90
#